data_AF-A0A3D5J615-F1
#
_entry.id   AF-A0A3D5J615-F1
#
_cell.length_a   1.000
_cell.length_b   1.000
_cell.length_c   1.000
_cell.angle_alpha   90.00
_cell.angle_beta   90.00
_cell.angle_gamma   90.00
#
_symmetry.space_group_name_H-M   'P 1'
#
loop_
_entity.id
_entity.type
_entity.pdbx_description
1 polymer ?
#
loop_
_entity_poly.entity_id
_entity_poly.type
_entity_poly.pdbx_seq_one_letter_code
_entity_poly.pdbx_strand_id
1 'polypeptide(L)'
;MKCGNLFVAALLLLSCFVAPPSLQAQNMTEEEAETARVEQRFLNELEVLLKAARDAQFPEEEVRSITVQREGKTINAFEYLEQAKRQQARKESRRVVLRDRYLTVQDIMGELKSQESGKLDSLREELVFIGAEEK
;
A
#
# COMPACT_ATOMS: atom_id res chain seq x y z
N MET A 1 -45.35 -10.88 -41.52
CA MET A 1 -43.91 -10.56 -41.34
C MET A 1 -43.87 -9.08 -40.94
N LYS A 2 -43.36 -8.62 -39.80
CA LYS A 2 -41.97 -8.68 -39.30
C LYS A 2 -41.98 -8.06 -37.88
N CYS A 3 -42.17 -8.85 -36.81
CA CYS A 3 -42.03 -8.33 -35.43
C CYS A 3 -41.04 -9.14 -34.58
N GLY A 4 -40.28 -10.06 -35.19
CA GLY A 4 -39.30 -10.91 -34.48
C GLY A 4 -37.89 -10.32 -34.38
N ASN A 5 -37.52 -9.36 -35.24
CA ASN A 5 -36.12 -8.91 -35.35
C ASN A 5 -35.74 -7.70 -34.48
N LEU A 6 -36.72 -6.97 -33.92
CA LEU A 6 -36.44 -5.81 -33.06
C LEU A 6 -36.10 -6.21 -31.62
N PHE A 7 -36.68 -7.31 -31.12
CA PHE A 7 -36.41 -7.79 -29.76
C PHE A 7 -35.03 -8.44 -29.61
N VAL A 8 -34.57 -9.16 -30.64
CA VAL A 8 -33.25 -9.82 -30.62
C VAL A 8 -32.11 -8.81 -30.72
N ALA A 9 -32.29 -7.73 -31.48
CA ALA A 9 -31.31 -6.65 -31.58
C ALA A 9 -31.19 -5.83 -30.27
N ALA A 10 -32.29 -5.66 -29.53
CA ALA A 10 -32.28 -4.97 -28.25
C ALA A 10 -31.58 -5.79 -27.14
N LEU A 11 -31.66 -7.13 -27.18
CA LEU A 11 -30.99 -8.00 -26.21
C LEU A 11 -29.47 -8.07 -26.43
N LEU A 12 -28.99 -7.98 -27.67
CA LEU A 12 -27.57 -8.01 -28.03
C LEU A 12 -26.81 -6.72 -27.70
N LEU A 13 -27.51 -5.59 -27.58
CA LEU A 13 -26.88 -4.31 -27.18
C LEU A 13 -26.68 -4.18 -25.67
N LEU A 14 -27.37 -4.99 -24.86
CA LEU A 14 -27.25 -4.96 -23.39
C LEU A 14 -26.02 -5.73 -22.87
N SER A 15 -25.42 -6.60 -23.69
CA SER A 15 -24.24 -7.40 -23.30
C SER A 15 -22.90 -6.67 -23.47
N CYS A 16 -22.88 -5.47 -24.05
CA CYS A 16 -21.63 -4.75 -24.34
C CYS A 16 -21.09 -3.86 -23.21
N PHE A 17 -21.78 -3.77 -22.06
CA PHE A 17 -21.39 -2.87 -20.95
C PHE A 17 -20.81 -3.56 -19.71
N VAL A 18 -20.50 -4.86 -19.78
CA VAL A 18 -19.73 -5.52 -18.73
C VAL A 18 -18.33 -5.78 -19.26
N ALA A 19 -17.46 -4.77 -19.15
CA ALA A 19 -16.02 -4.99 -19.25
C ALA A 19 -15.65 -6.03 -18.17
N PRO A 20 -14.89 -7.09 -18.50
CA PRO A 20 -14.48 -8.06 -17.49
C PRO A 20 -13.57 -7.36 -16.47
N PRO A 21 -13.92 -7.33 -15.17
CA PRO A 21 -13.12 -6.67 -14.14
C PRO A 21 -11.77 -7.36 -13.85
N SER A 22 -11.43 -8.44 -14.57
CA SER A 22 -10.33 -9.34 -14.23
C SER A 22 -8.96 -8.88 -14.70
N LEU A 23 -8.84 -8.09 -15.78
CA LEU A 23 -7.53 -7.64 -16.28
C LEU A 23 -6.98 -6.44 -15.50
N GLN A 24 -7.86 -5.52 -15.10
CA GLN A 24 -7.47 -4.32 -14.34
C GLN A 24 -7.03 -4.67 -12.91
N ALA A 25 -7.71 -5.63 -12.26
CA ALA A 25 -7.36 -6.11 -10.93
C ALA A 25 -6.02 -6.86 -10.87
N GLN A 26 -5.64 -7.56 -11.95
CA GLN A 26 -4.36 -8.27 -12.05
C GLN A 26 -3.18 -7.32 -12.26
N ASN A 27 -3.32 -6.29 -13.11
CA ASN A 27 -2.25 -5.31 -13.32
C ASN A 27 -2.01 -4.44 -12.07
N MET A 28 -3.08 -4.08 -11.34
CA MET A 28 -2.94 -3.35 -10.06
C MET A 28 -2.12 -4.12 -9.04
N THR A 29 -2.32 -5.44 -8.95
CA THR A 29 -1.59 -6.27 -7.96
C THR A 29 -0.11 -6.45 -8.30
N GLU A 30 0.25 -6.40 -9.59
CA GLU A 30 1.65 -6.51 -10.02
C GLU A 30 2.42 -5.20 -9.78
N GLU A 31 1.84 -4.05 -10.13
CA GLU A 31 2.42 -2.72 -9.88
C GLU A 31 2.56 -2.44 -8.37
N GLU A 32 1.55 -2.80 -7.57
CA GLU A 32 1.62 -2.74 -6.10
C GLU A 32 2.72 -3.66 -5.54
N ALA A 33 2.95 -4.83 -6.14
CA ALA A 33 4.01 -5.73 -5.72
C ALA A 33 5.41 -5.18 -6.09
N GLU A 34 5.56 -4.55 -7.25
CA GLU A 34 6.82 -3.94 -7.66
C GLU A 34 7.18 -2.74 -6.78
N THR A 35 6.23 -1.83 -6.54
CA THR A 35 6.42 -0.69 -5.64
C THR A 35 6.79 -1.14 -4.22
N ALA A 36 6.10 -2.15 -3.69
CA ALA A 36 6.45 -2.73 -2.39
C ALA A 36 7.87 -3.34 -2.36
N ARG A 37 8.32 -3.98 -3.46
CA ARG A 37 9.68 -4.53 -3.56
C ARG A 37 10.75 -3.43 -3.61
N VAL A 38 10.51 -2.36 -4.38
CA VAL A 38 11.42 -1.21 -4.46
C VAL A 38 11.55 -0.56 -3.08
N GLU A 39 10.41 -0.36 -2.41
CA GLU A 39 10.39 0.24 -1.07
C GLU A 39 11.11 -0.64 -0.05
N GLN A 40 10.88 -1.96 -0.08
CA GLN A 40 11.58 -2.89 0.81
C GLN A 40 13.10 -2.90 0.59
N ARG A 41 13.55 -2.79 -0.68
CA ARG A 41 14.98 -2.67 -0.98
C ARG A 41 15.57 -1.39 -0.39
N PHE A 42 14.87 -0.27 -0.55
CA PHE A 42 15.31 1.00 0.01
C PHE A 42 15.42 0.96 1.54
N LEU A 43 14.43 0.37 2.24
CA LEU A 43 14.51 0.19 3.69
C LEU A 43 15.75 -0.64 4.10
N ASN A 44 16.03 -1.72 3.37
CA ASN A 44 17.21 -2.55 3.64
C ASN A 44 18.52 -1.76 3.41
N GLU A 45 18.58 -0.92 2.37
CA GLU A 45 19.73 -0.06 2.09
C GLU A 45 19.97 0.95 3.23
N LEU A 46 18.90 1.57 3.76
CA LEU A 46 19.00 2.46 4.92
C LEU A 46 19.48 1.73 6.17
N GLU A 47 19.01 0.50 6.42
CA GLU A 47 19.47 -0.30 7.55
C GLU A 47 20.97 -0.61 7.45
N VAL A 48 21.43 -0.98 6.25
CA VAL A 48 22.85 -1.22 5.97
C VAL A 48 23.66 0.06 6.14
N LEU A 49 23.18 1.21 5.66
CA LEU A 49 23.83 2.51 5.83
C LEU A 49 24.03 2.85 7.31
N LEU A 50 22.96 2.78 8.12
CA LEU A 50 23.04 3.11 9.54
C LEU A 50 23.89 2.09 10.30
N LYS A 51 23.90 0.82 9.87
CA LYS A 51 24.78 -0.19 10.44
C LYS A 51 26.25 0.11 10.12
N ALA A 52 26.56 0.43 8.88
CA ALA A 52 27.92 0.80 8.46
C ALA A 52 28.43 2.03 9.21
N ALA A 53 27.58 3.04 9.44
CA ALA A 53 27.94 4.20 10.25
C ALA A 53 28.24 3.83 11.72
N ARG A 54 27.44 2.94 12.32
CA ARG A 54 27.71 2.43 13.68
C ARG A 54 29.00 1.60 13.72
N ASP A 55 29.23 0.75 12.73
CA ASP A 55 30.43 -0.08 12.62
C ASP A 55 31.70 0.79 12.40
N ALA A 56 31.54 1.95 11.76
CA ALA A 56 32.59 2.97 11.62
C ALA A 56 32.76 3.87 12.87
N GLN A 57 32.07 3.55 13.98
CA GLN A 57 32.17 4.24 15.27
C GLN A 57 31.78 5.72 15.25
N PHE A 58 30.91 6.14 14.32
CA PHE A 58 30.28 7.46 14.41
C PHE A 58 29.45 7.59 15.69
N PRO A 59 29.40 8.77 16.31
CA PRO A 59 28.58 8.99 17.50
C PRO A 59 27.10 8.83 17.14
N GLU A 60 26.32 8.28 18.07
CA GLU A 60 24.91 7.94 17.85
C GLU A 60 24.06 9.16 17.41
N GLU A 61 24.39 10.35 17.89
CA GLU A 61 23.74 11.61 17.49
C GLU A 61 23.94 11.90 15.99
N GLU A 62 25.15 11.70 15.49
CA GLU A 62 25.46 11.86 14.06
C GLU A 62 24.77 10.77 13.24
N VAL A 63 24.80 9.52 13.68
CA VAL A 63 24.10 8.40 13.01
C VAL A 63 22.61 8.68 12.87
N ARG A 64 21.96 9.25 13.90
CA ARG A 64 20.54 9.62 13.87
C ARG A 64 20.24 10.81 12.97
N SER A 65 21.22 11.67 12.72
CA SER A 65 21.09 12.83 11.83
C SER A 65 21.37 12.53 10.36
N ILE A 66 21.76 11.29 10.01
CA ILE A 66 22.08 10.91 8.61
C ILE A 66 20.86 11.18 7.72
N THR A 67 21.09 11.98 6.67
CA THR A 67 20.09 12.29 5.65
C THR A 67 20.47 11.70 4.29
N VAL A 68 19.46 11.33 3.51
CA VAL A 68 19.59 10.76 2.15
C VAL A 68 18.67 11.52 1.21
N GLN A 69 19.14 11.80 -0.01
CA GLN A 69 18.33 12.39 -1.06
C GLN A 69 17.67 11.29 -1.90
N ARG A 70 16.34 11.32 -2.01
CA ARG A 70 15.55 10.43 -2.87
C ARG A 70 14.48 11.23 -3.59
N GLU A 71 14.40 11.08 -4.91
CA GLU A 71 13.34 11.73 -5.72
C GLU A 71 13.25 13.26 -5.48
N GLY A 72 14.40 13.91 -5.27
CA GLY A 72 14.49 15.34 -4.97
C GLY A 72 14.14 15.73 -3.52
N LYS A 73 13.87 14.77 -2.64
CA LYS A 73 13.51 14.97 -1.23
C LYS A 73 14.62 14.51 -0.29
N THR A 74 14.89 15.31 0.74
CA THR A 74 15.82 14.96 1.81
C THR A 74 15.08 14.23 2.91
N ILE A 75 15.51 13.00 3.20
CA ILE A 75 14.88 12.12 4.18
C ILE A 75 15.89 11.82 5.29
N ASN A 76 15.48 11.90 6.55
CA ASN A 76 16.28 11.38 7.66
C ASN A 76 16.17 9.85 7.70
N ALA A 77 17.30 9.16 7.56
CA ALA A 77 17.33 7.70 7.44
C ALA A 77 16.81 6.98 8.69
N PHE A 78 17.15 7.48 9.88
CA PHE A 78 16.73 6.87 11.14
C PHE A 78 15.23 7.04 11.39
N GLU A 79 14.71 8.26 11.24
CA GLU A 79 13.30 8.56 11.44
C GLU A 79 12.42 7.80 10.45
N TYR A 80 12.87 7.69 9.20
CA TYR A 80 12.15 6.97 8.16
C TYR A 80 12.00 5.48 8.49
N LEU A 81 13.10 4.83 8.91
CA LEU A 81 13.06 3.43 9.34
C LEU A 81 12.16 3.21 10.56
N GLU A 82 12.22 4.10 11.55
CA GLU A 82 11.37 4.00 12.74
C GLU A 82 9.88 4.19 12.40
N GLN A 83 9.56 5.08 11.46
CA GLN A 83 8.21 5.23 10.95
C GLN A 83 7.74 3.97 10.21
N ALA A 84 8.57 3.40 9.34
CA ALA A 84 8.26 2.17 8.62
C ALA A 84 7.97 0.99 9.57
N LYS A 85 8.78 0.82 10.63
CA LYS A 85 8.53 -0.19 11.68
C LYS A 85 7.20 0.03 12.39
N ARG A 86 6.87 1.28 12.74
CA ARG A 86 5.58 1.61 13.37
C ARG A 86 4.40 1.29 12.45
N GLN A 87 4.52 1.59 11.15
CA GLN A 87 3.50 1.24 10.17
C GLN A 87 3.35 -0.27 10.03
N GLN A 88 4.45 -1.01 9.96
CA GLN A 88 4.43 -2.47 9.88
C GLN A 88 3.74 -3.09 11.10
N ALA A 89 4.09 -2.65 12.32
CA ALA A 89 3.46 -3.11 13.55
C ALA A 89 1.94 -2.80 13.58
N ARG A 90 1.53 -1.63 13.07
CA ARG A 90 0.10 -1.28 12.92
C ARG A 90 -0.60 -2.21 11.93
N LYS A 91 0.00 -2.48 10.78
CA LYS A 91 -0.54 -3.42 9.78
C LYS A 91 -0.70 -4.82 10.36
N GLU A 92 0.30 -5.31 11.07
CA GLU A 92 0.26 -6.61 11.73
C GLU A 92 -0.81 -6.68 12.82
N SER A 93 -0.96 -5.63 13.64
CA SER A 93 -2.02 -5.58 14.67
C SER A 93 -3.44 -5.57 14.10
N ARG A 94 -3.62 -5.11 12.85
CA ARG A 94 -4.91 -5.07 12.17
C ARG A 94 -5.24 -6.38 11.44
N ARG A 95 -4.26 -7.26 11.23
CA ARG A 95 -4.50 -8.54 10.57
C ARG A 95 -5.40 -9.41 11.45
N VAL A 96 -6.55 -9.79 10.91
CA VAL A 96 -7.44 -10.77 11.53
C VAL A 96 -6.74 -12.13 11.48
N VAL A 97 -6.47 -12.72 12.65
CA VAL A 97 -5.89 -14.06 12.75
C VAL A 97 -7.00 -15.08 12.47
N LEU A 98 -7.04 -15.60 11.25
CA LEU A 98 -7.93 -16.70 10.89
C LEU A 98 -7.48 -17.95 11.66
N ARG A 99 -8.37 -18.47 12.50
CA ARG A 99 -8.18 -19.78 13.15
C ARG A 99 -8.73 -20.86 12.20
N ASP A 100 -8.33 -22.13 12.38
CA ASP A 100 -8.79 -23.31 11.59
C ASP A 100 -10.30 -23.65 11.75
N ARG A 101 -11.15 -22.65 11.97
CA ARG A 101 -12.60 -22.74 12.11
C ARG A 101 -13.25 -21.96 10.97
N TYR A 102 -14.53 -22.25 10.70
CA TYR A 102 -15.33 -21.42 9.81
C TYR A 102 -15.28 -19.95 10.26
N LEU A 103 -15.10 -19.03 9.29
CA LEU A 103 -15.13 -17.59 9.55
C LEU A 103 -16.44 -17.22 10.24
N THR A 104 -16.34 -16.54 11.37
CA THR A 104 -17.50 -15.96 12.03
C THR A 104 -17.87 -14.62 11.39
N VAL A 105 -19.10 -14.17 11.58
CA VAL A 105 -19.54 -12.82 11.16
C VAL A 105 -18.62 -11.74 11.76
N GLN A 106 -18.10 -11.95 12.97
CA GLN A 106 -17.16 -11.04 13.60
C GLN A 106 -15.80 -10.98 12.90
N ASP A 107 -15.30 -12.14 12.43
CA ASP A 107 -14.05 -12.19 11.66
C ASP A 107 -14.21 -11.42 10.34
N ILE A 108 -15.33 -11.62 9.64
CA ILE A 108 -15.65 -10.92 8.38
C ILE A 108 -15.82 -9.41 8.62
N MET A 109 -16.56 -9.02 9.67
CA MET A 109 -16.72 -7.61 10.03
C MET A 109 -15.40 -6.96 10.44
N GLY A 110 -14.54 -7.70 11.14
CA GLY A 110 -13.19 -7.27 11.50
C GLY A 110 -12.35 -6.99 10.26
N GLU A 111 -12.39 -7.89 9.28
CA GLU A 111 -11.69 -7.72 8.00
C GLU A 111 -12.20 -6.50 7.24
N LEU A 112 -13.52 -6.37 7.05
CA LEU A 112 -14.13 -5.24 6.33
C LEU A 112 -13.77 -3.89 6.98
N LYS A 113 -13.87 -3.79 8.30
CA LYS A 113 -13.50 -2.58 9.04
C LYS A 113 -12.00 -2.28 8.94
N SER A 114 -11.16 -3.31 8.95
CA SER A 114 -9.72 -3.14 8.75
C SER A 114 -9.39 -2.60 7.35
N GLN A 115 -10.07 -3.09 6.31
CA GLN A 115 -9.90 -2.64 4.93
C GLN A 115 -10.37 -1.19 4.74
N GLU A 116 -11.52 -0.82 5.32
CA GLU A 116 -12.01 0.56 5.28
C GLU A 116 -11.02 1.53 5.95
N SER A 117 -10.54 1.19 7.15
CA SER A 117 -9.54 2.01 7.84
C SER A 117 -8.22 2.10 7.06
N GLY A 118 -7.82 1.03 6.37
CA GLY A 118 -6.64 1.02 5.51
C GLY A 118 -6.75 2.00 4.33
N LYS A 119 -7.92 2.05 3.67
CA LYS A 119 -8.18 2.99 2.57
C LYS A 119 -8.19 4.45 3.04
N LEU A 120 -8.73 4.72 4.22
CA LEU A 120 -8.71 6.08 4.78
C LEU A 120 -7.28 6.51 5.16
N ASP A 121 -6.47 5.59 5.69
CA ASP A 121 -5.07 5.86 5.99
C ASP A 121 -4.24 6.09 4.72
N SER A 122 -4.45 5.33 3.65
CA SER A 122 -3.76 5.57 2.37
C SER A 122 -4.12 6.93 1.78
N LEU A 123 -5.42 7.29 1.81
CA LEU A 123 -5.87 8.62 1.40
C LEU A 123 -5.26 9.73 2.28
N ARG A 124 -5.13 9.50 3.58
CA ARG A 124 -4.46 10.44 4.48
C ARG A 124 -2.98 10.57 4.15
N GLU A 125 -2.28 9.49 3.86
CA GLU A 125 -0.87 9.54 3.48
C GLU A 125 -0.68 10.33 2.19
N GLU A 126 -1.52 10.10 1.18
CA GLU A 126 -1.56 10.89 -0.06
C GLU A 126 -1.81 12.39 0.24
N LEU A 127 -2.80 12.71 1.07
CA LEU A 127 -3.15 14.09 1.42
C LEU A 127 -2.13 14.79 2.34
N VAL A 128 -1.51 14.07 3.27
CA VAL A 128 -0.45 14.60 4.15
C VAL A 128 0.82 14.86 3.35
N PHE A 129 1.09 14.04 2.33
CA PHE A 129 2.19 14.30 1.41
C PHE A 129 1.96 15.57 0.59
N ILE A 130 0.72 15.85 0.19
CA ILE A 130 0.34 17.10 -0.50
C ILE A 130 0.37 18.30 0.48
N GLY A 131 -0.05 18.11 1.74
CA GLY A 131 -0.06 19.19 2.75
C GLY A 131 1.32 19.58 3.31
N ALA A 132 2.35 18.76 3.12
CA ALA A 132 3.74 19.11 3.45
C ALA A 132 4.44 19.90 2.33
N GLU A 133 3.75 20.20 1.21
CA GLU A 133 4.26 20.98 0.08
C GLU A 133 4.30 22.50 0.33
N GLU A 134 3.78 23.01 1.46
CA GLU A 134 3.90 24.42 1.84
C GLU A 134 4.99 24.65 2.91
N LYS A 135 6.25 24.76 2.47
CA LYS A 135 7.21 25.83 2.83
C LYS A 135 8.59 25.65 2.21
#